data_AF-A0A1V4M7F8-F1
#
_entry.id   AF-A0A1V4M7F8-F1
#
_cell.length_a   1.000
_cell.length_b   1.000
_cell.length_c   1.000
_cell.angle_alpha   90.00
_cell.angle_beta   90.00
_cell.angle_gamma   90.00
#
_symmetry.space_group_name_H-M   'P 1'
#
loop_
_entity.id
_entity.type
_entity.pdbx_description
1 polymer ?
#
loop_
_entity_poly.entity_id
_entity_poly.type
_entity_poly.pdbx_seq_one_letter_code
_entity_poly.pdbx_strand_id
1 'polypeptide(L)'
;MQSYLSNRHQVAAEQLFSRGNFITTLNRGENRGTHLNREVEYGNIYSYSALPGFFSGDIVVPAASAYLTGVETTRLLDHTHSSTFSSAGTPVTESSEVFRQIEEWLNRPLLRQPLTSMRAALSKVEGKVYLRQVDPQSGEQLEPTPIDAASSGTVNLAVEPFDAVITSDGKAMLILYLNETPWGYIHLHRDTELILRYISPRLTEVKVQKGSARFTSFSLDEKGHFAVEIAAASGKWQNVTGLDTDFVIYADEKPVIFSLEGSLLYQVEMAESKIGNVTLNAGESCTLSGADEITAVNTDLEQWWKNSFYNGQSATAEQGLLNKFFSQAENLVGLVSSGSWRTIALHGLKDNYLVLGALALIAVFFIILLAIIRRRRAAR
;
A
#
# COMPACT_ATOMS: atom_id res chain seq x y z
N MET A 1 -14.01 11.62 -14.67
CA MET A 1 -14.16 12.60 -15.78
C MET A 1 -15.22 12.19 -16.81
N GLN A 2 -15.53 10.90 -17.05
CA GLN A 2 -16.61 10.47 -17.95
C GLN A 2 -18.02 10.50 -17.31
N SER A 3 -18.12 10.35 -15.98
CA SER A 3 -19.38 10.58 -15.24
C SER A 3 -19.86 12.03 -15.33
N TYR A 4 -18.92 12.98 -15.27
CA TYR A 4 -19.13 14.41 -15.49
C TYR A 4 -19.50 14.75 -16.94
N LEU A 5 -19.01 13.98 -17.92
CA LEU A 5 -19.32 14.20 -19.34
C LEU A 5 -20.71 13.68 -19.74
N SER A 6 -21.28 12.73 -18.98
CA SER A 6 -22.60 12.14 -19.28
C SER A 6 -23.73 12.61 -18.36
N ASN A 7 -23.42 13.31 -17.25
CA ASN A 7 -24.35 13.66 -16.15
C ASN A 7 -25.13 12.49 -15.52
N ARG A 8 -24.92 11.24 -15.99
CA ARG A 8 -25.71 10.08 -15.56
C ARG A 8 -25.34 9.53 -14.18
N HIS A 9 -24.21 9.98 -13.63
CA HIS A 9 -23.68 9.47 -12.37
C HIS A 9 -23.11 10.57 -11.46
N GLN A 10 -23.46 11.84 -11.69
CA GLN A 10 -22.89 12.97 -10.94
C GLN A 10 -23.12 12.85 -9.43
N VAL A 11 -24.35 12.59 -8.99
CA VAL A 11 -24.67 12.43 -7.56
C VAL A 11 -23.90 11.27 -6.93
N ALA A 12 -23.76 10.15 -7.65
CA ALA A 12 -22.98 9.01 -7.17
C ALA A 12 -21.48 9.35 -7.12
N ALA A 13 -20.95 10.07 -8.11
CA ALA A 13 -19.56 10.53 -8.11
C ALA A 13 -19.27 11.50 -6.95
N GLU A 14 -20.20 12.39 -6.63
CA GLU A 14 -20.09 13.32 -5.49
C GLU A 14 -20.19 12.59 -4.13
N GLN A 15 -21.13 11.65 -4.00
CA GLN A 15 -21.34 10.92 -2.74
C GLN A 15 -20.29 9.85 -2.48
N LEU A 16 -19.80 9.16 -3.52
CA LEU A 16 -18.80 8.11 -3.42
C LEU A 16 -17.37 8.64 -3.56
N PHE A 17 -17.19 9.95 -3.68
CA PHE A 17 -15.89 10.56 -3.52
C PHE A 17 -15.39 10.26 -2.09
N SER A 18 -14.15 9.79 -1.98
CA SER A 18 -13.55 9.33 -0.72
C SER A 18 -13.56 10.38 0.41
N ARG A 19 -13.48 11.68 0.06
CA ARG A 19 -13.63 12.79 1.00
C ARG A 19 -15.03 13.41 1.01
N GLY A 20 -15.94 12.95 0.15
CA GLY A 20 -17.33 13.36 0.15
C GLY A 20 -17.99 13.13 1.52
N ASN A 21 -18.97 13.94 1.87
CA ASN A 21 -19.62 13.89 3.19
C ASN A 21 -20.18 12.50 3.51
N PHE A 22 -20.64 11.75 2.50
CA PHE A 22 -21.12 10.38 2.69
C PHE A 22 -19.99 9.42 3.08
N ILE A 23 -18.93 9.28 2.28
CA ILE A 23 -17.81 8.37 2.60
C ILE A 23 -17.10 8.79 3.88
N THR A 24 -16.87 10.08 4.12
CA THR A 24 -16.24 10.55 5.37
C THR A 24 -17.09 10.29 6.59
N THR A 25 -18.41 10.38 6.48
CA THR A 25 -19.33 9.98 7.55
C THR A 25 -19.34 8.48 7.74
N LEU A 26 -19.31 7.70 6.65
CA LEU A 26 -19.27 6.24 6.68
C LEU A 26 -17.98 5.71 7.34
N ASN A 27 -16.84 6.30 7.00
CA ASN A 27 -15.53 5.92 7.52
C ASN A 27 -15.20 6.57 8.88
N ARG A 28 -16.09 7.42 9.41
CA ARG A 28 -15.87 8.05 10.72
C ARG A 28 -15.88 7.00 11.82
N GLY A 29 -14.75 6.83 12.50
CA GLY A 29 -14.60 5.82 13.54
C GLY A 29 -14.55 4.39 13.00
N GLU A 30 -14.17 4.24 11.72
CA GLU A 30 -13.90 2.96 11.05
C GLU A 30 -12.91 2.11 11.86
N ASN A 31 -11.83 2.72 12.37
CA ASN A 31 -10.84 2.08 13.26
C ASN A 31 -11.41 1.54 14.58
N ARG A 32 -12.64 1.93 14.96
CA ARG A 32 -13.38 1.43 16.12
C ARG A 32 -14.54 0.52 15.72
N GLY A 33 -14.72 0.27 14.42
CA GLY A 33 -15.81 -0.54 13.88
C GLY A 33 -17.18 0.13 14.02
N THR A 34 -17.24 1.47 13.99
CA THR A 34 -18.51 2.20 14.19
C THR A 34 -19.55 1.88 13.10
N HIS A 35 -19.09 1.53 11.90
CA HIS A 35 -19.89 1.06 10.77
C HIS A 35 -20.37 -0.39 10.92
N LEU A 36 -19.87 -1.16 11.89
CA LEU A 36 -20.18 -2.58 12.05
C LEU A 36 -21.40 -2.82 12.94
N ASN A 37 -22.60 -2.78 12.36
CA ASN A 37 -23.81 -3.22 13.03
C ASN A 37 -23.76 -4.72 13.36
N ARG A 38 -24.10 -5.12 14.60
CA ARG A 38 -24.09 -6.53 15.06
C ARG A 38 -25.22 -7.36 14.48
N GLU A 39 -26.26 -6.71 13.97
CA GLU A 39 -27.42 -7.36 13.36
C GLU A 39 -27.31 -7.46 11.84
N VAL A 40 -26.25 -6.88 11.25
CA VAL A 40 -26.03 -6.85 9.80
C VAL A 40 -24.65 -7.40 9.49
N GLU A 41 -24.61 -8.31 8.54
CA GLU A 41 -23.38 -8.85 7.96
C GLU A 41 -22.98 -8.00 6.76
N TYR A 42 -21.70 -7.62 6.69
CA TYR A 42 -21.17 -6.76 5.65
C TYR A 42 -20.14 -7.54 4.83
N GLY A 43 -20.17 -7.31 3.51
CA GLY A 43 -19.18 -7.81 2.58
C GLY A 43 -18.88 -6.75 1.53
N ASN A 44 -17.60 -6.56 1.22
CA ASN A 44 -17.15 -5.58 0.24
C ASN A 44 -16.66 -6.29 -1.01
N ILE A 45 -17.28 -5.98 -2.15
CA ILE A 45 -16.77 -6.41 -3.45
C ILE A 45 -16.21 -5.18 -4.13
N TYR A 46 -14.95 -5.26 -4.51
CA TYR A 46 -14.31 -4.23 -5.31
C TYR A 46 -13.65 -4.89 -6.51
N SER A 47 -13.43 -4.08 -7.52
CA SER A 47 -12.74 -4.52 -8.72
C SER A 47 -11.48 -3.72 -8.93
N TYR A 48 -10.56 -4.33 -9.63
CA TYR A 48 -9.35 -3.72 -10.11
C TYR A 48 -9.29 -4.02 -11.61
N SER A 49 -9.09 -3.00 -12.44
CA SER A 49 -8.80 -3.25 -13.85
C SER A 49 -7.34 -2.97 -14.14
N ALA A 50 -6.76 -3.89 -14.90
CA ALA A 50 -5.45 -3.75 -15.52
C ALA A 50 -5.47 -2.80 -16.73
N LEU A 51 -6.64 -2.24 -17.09
CA LEU A 51 -6.79 -1.38 -18.25
C LEU A 51 -6.47 0.10 -17.93
N PRO A 52 -6.03 0.86 -18.96
CA PRO A 52 -5.55 2.22 -18.84
C PRO A 52 -6.62 3.27 -18.58
N GLY A 53 -6.38 4.10 -17.56
CA GLY A 53 -7.33 5.14 -17.12
C GLY A 53 -8.44 4.66 -16.19
N PHE A 54 -8.48 3.36 -15.86
CA PHE A 54 -9.56 2.73 -15.09
C PHE A 54 -9.51 2.99 -13.59
N PHE A 55 -8.35 3.40 -13.08
CA PHE A 55 -8.22 3.90 -11.70
C PHE A 55 -8.88 5.27 -11.47
N SER A 56 -9.44 5.92 -12.50
CA SER A 56 -10.10 7.22 -12.37
C SER A 56 -11.54 7.16 -11.83
N GLY A 57 -11.91 6.07 -11.15
CA GLY A 57 -13.06 5.98 -10.24
C GLY A 57 -14.46 5.96 -10.88
N ASP A 58 -14.57 6.25 -12.19
CA ASP A 58 -15.87 6.27 -12.88
C ASP A 58 -16.25 4.92 -13.51
N ILE A 59 -15.26 4.09 -13.83
CA ILE A 59 -15.45 2.89 -14.67
C ILE A 59 -15.38 1.62 -13.82
N VAL A 60 -14.39 1.52 -12.93
CA VAL A 60 -14.16 0.38 -12.02
C VAL A 60 -14.58 0.77 -10.62
N VAL A 61 -14.97 -0.21 -9.80
CA VAL A 61 -15.16 -0.04 -8.35
C VAL A 61 -13.80 -0.16 -7.64
N PRO A 62 -12.96 0.89 -7.49
CA PRO A 62 -11.66 0.73 -6.88
C PRO A 62 -11.80 0.36 -5.39
N ALA A 63 -10.73 -0.18 -4.81
CA ALA A 63 -10.69 -0.43 -3.36
C ALA A 63 -11.02 0.84 -2.55
N ALA A 64 -10.58 2.00 -3.06
CA ALA A 64 -10.86 3.31 -2.47
C ALA A 64 -12.35 3.66 -2.31
N SER A 65 -13.24 3.06 -3.12
CA SER A 65 -14.67 3.37 -3.12
C SER A 65 -15.50 2.38 -2.31
N ALA A 66 -14.95 1.22 -1.96
CA ALA A 66 -15.73 0.10 -1.41
C ALA A 66 -15.14 -0.53 -0.16
N TYR A 67 -13.90 -0.20 0.23
CA TYR A 67 -13.29 -0.80 1.40
C TYR A 67 -13.83 -0.20 2.71
N LEU A 68 -14.03 -1.09 3.68
CA LEU A 68 -14.35 -0.81 5.07
C LEU A 68 -13.53 -1.77 5.93
N THR A 69 -12.83 -1.26 6.94
CA THR A 69 -12.02 -2.09 7.85
C THR A 69 -12.90 -3.06 8.62
N GLY A 70 -12.37 -4.24 8.94
CA GLY A 70 -13.11 -5.28 9.64
C GLY A 70 -14.21 -5.96 8.84
N VAL A 71 -14.36 -5.64 7.54
CA VAL A 71 -15.34 -6.25 6.63
C VAL A 71 -14.65 -7.25 5.70
N GLU A 72 -15.28 -8.42 5.49
CA GLU A 72 -14.79 -9.41 4.53
C GLU A 72 -14.78 -8.79 3.13
N THR A 73 -13.66 -8.92 2.43
CA THR A 73 -13.45 -8.23 1.17
C THR A 73 -13.02 -9.19 0.08
N THR A 74 -13.74 -9.18 -1.05
CA THR A 74 -13.41 -9.91 -2.27
C THR A 74 -12.95 -8.94 -3.34
N ARG A 75 -11.75 -9.19 -3.89
CA ARG A 75 -11.24 -8.51 -5.07
C ARG A 75 -11.58 -9.31 -6.31
N LEU A 76 -12.18 -8.65 -7.30
CA LEU A 76 -12.34 -9.18 -8.64
C LEU A 76 -11.50 -8.37 -9.64
N LEU A 77 -11.26 -8.92 -10.82
CA LEU A 77 -10.49 -8.26 -11.87
C LEU A 77 -11.39 -7.94 -13.08
N ASP A 78 -11.16 -6.78 -13.68
CA ASP A 78 -11.78 -6.35 -14.94
C ASP A 78 -13.32 -6.27 -14.90
N HIS A 79 -13.87 -5.85 -13.76
CA HIS A 79 -15.29 -5.50 -13.61
C HIS A 79 -15.50 -3.99 -13.62
N THR A 80 -16.64 -3.60 -14.17
CA THR A 80 -17.05 -2.20 -14.27
C THR A 80 -18.30 -1.91 -13.45
N HIS A 81 -18.54 -0.65 -13.12
CA HIS A 81 -19.71 -0.23 -12.34
C HIS A 81 -21.05 -0.62 -12.99
N SER A 82 -21.16 -0.54 -14.32
CA SER A 82 -22.42 -0.75 -15.03
C SER A 82 -22.21 -1.08 -16.51
N SER A 83 -23.28 -1.53 -17.16
CA SER A 83 -23.30 -1.84 -18.60
C SER A 83 -23.03 -0.66 -19.51
N THR A 84 -23.08 0.57 -18.98
CA THR A 84 -22.63 1.78 -19.70
C THR A 84 -21.16 1.69 -20.09
N PHE A 85 -20.36 0.91 -19.35
CA PHE A 85 -18.93 0.70 -19.59
C PHE A 85 -18.62 -0.76 -19.96
N SER A 86 -19.54 -1.48 -20.58
CA SER A 86 -19.38 -2.90 -20.93
C SER A 86 -18.22 -3.17 -21.90
N SER A 87 -17.83 -2.19 -22.72
CA SER A 87 -16.63 -2.27 -23.58
C SER A 87 -15.32 -2.30 -22.80
N ALA A 88 -15.38 -1.93 -21.52
CA ALA A 88 -14.25 -1.69 -20.64
C ALA A 88 -14.07 -2.84 -19.64
N GLY A 89 -15.05 -3.73 -19.51
CA GLY A 89 -15.01 -4.86 -18.59
C GLY A 89 -16.42 -5.36 -18.29
N THR A 90 -16.52 -6.38 -17.46
CA THR A 90 -17.82 -6.99 -17.16
C THR A 90 -18.56 -6.17 -16.11
N PRO A 91 -19.79 -5.68 -16.37
CA PRO A 91 -20.55 -4.96 -15.36
C PRO A 91 -20.78 -5.80 -14.11
N VAL A 92 -20.57 -5.23 -12.92
CA VAL A 92 -20.80 -5.95 -11.66
C VAL A 92 -22.23 -6.47 -11.53
N THR A 93 -23.20 -5.76 -12.12
CA THR A 93 -24.62 -6.15 -12.15
C THR A 93 -24.94 -7.31 -13.10
N GLU A 94 -23.99 -7.69 -13.96
CA GLU A 94 -24.13 -8.77 -14.95
C GLU A 94 -23.11 -9.90 -14.72
N SER A 95 -22.20 -9.73 -13.76
CA SER A 95 -21.10 -10.64 -13.49
C SER A 95 -21.56 -11.86 -12.70
N SER A 96 -21.49 -13.03 -13.32
CA SER A 96 -21.75 -14.31 -12.64
C SER A 96 -20.80 -14.56 -11.46
N GLU A 97 -19.58 -14.03 -11.50
CA GLU A 97 -18.63 -14.12 -10.38
C GLU A 97 -19.09 -13.29 -9.19
N VAL A 98 -19.60 -12.08 -9.43
CA VAL A 98 -20.18 -11.23 -8.38
C VAL A 98 -21.41 -11.92 -7.79
N PHE A 99 -22.32 -12.42 -8.62
CA PHE A 99 -23.51 -13.13 -8.13
C PHE A 99 -23.16 -14.40 -7.36
N ARG A 100 -22.17 -15.17 -7.81
CA ARG A 100 -21.68 -16.34 -7.08
C ARG A 100 -21.09 -15.96 -5.73
N GLN A 101 -20.33 -14.86 -5.65
CA GLN A 101 -19.80 -14.40 -4.37
C GLN A 101 -20.91 -13.95 -3.42
N ILE A 102 -21.91 -13.23 -3.94
CA ILE A 102 -23.09 -12.82 -3.18
C ILE A 102 -23.87 -14.04 -2.70
N GLU A 103 -24.11 -15.02 -3.56
CA GLU A 103 -24.80 -16.27 -3.20
C GLU A 103 -24.02 -17.05 -2.14
N GLU A 104 -22.70 -17.15 -2.26
CA GLU A 104 -21.83 -17.75 -1.24
C GLU A 104 -22.00 -17.06 0.11
N TRP A 105 -22.01 -15.72 0.13
CA TRP A 105 -22.22 -14.91 1.34
C TRP A 105 -23.65 -14.96 1.88
N LEU A 106 -24.66 -15.15 1.04
CA LEU A 106 -26.04 -15.35 1.51
C LEU A 106 -26.25 -16.73 2.14
N ASN A 107 -25.43 -17.71 1.77
CA ASN A 107 -25.53 -19.09 2.28
C ASN A 107 -24.55 -19.40 3.41
N ARG A 108 -23.70 -18.45 3.82
CA ARG A 108 -22.76 -18.62 4.93
C ARG A 108 -22.66 -17.35 5.77
N PRO A 109 -22.45 -17.44 7.09
CA PRO A 109 -22.23 -16.26 7.90
C PRO A 109 -20.93 -15.56 7.49
N LEU A 110 -21.00 -14.25 7.29
CA LEU A 110 -19.84 -13.39 7.08
C LEU A 110 -19.19 -13.03 8.41
N LEU A 111 -17.96 -13.47 8.59
CA LEU A 111 -17.21 -13.19 9.80
C LEU A 111 -16.51 -11.84 9.70
N ARG A 112 -16.66 -11.05 10.77
CA ARG A 112 -15.93 -9.79 10.93
C ARG A 112 -14.44 -10.05 10.96
N GLN A 113 -13.71 -9.33 10.13
CA GLN A 113 -12.26 -9.35 10.14
C GLN A 113 -11.74 -8.52 11.32
N PRO A 114 -10.50 -8.76 11.79
CA PRO A 114 -9.87 -7.86 12.75
C PRO A 114 -9.84 -6.43 12.24
N LEU A 115 -10.18 -5.47 13.10
CA LEU A 115 -10.04 -4.05 12.78
C LEU A 115 -8.55 -3.75 12.57
N THR A 116 -8.22 -3.17 11.43
CA THR A 116 -6.87 -2.73 11.10
C THR A 116 -6.87 -1.24 10.82
N SER A 117 -5.82 -0.58 11.27
CA SER A 117 -5.59 0.85 11.01
C SER A 117 -4.39 1.01 10.11
N MET A 118 -4.61 1.62 8.95
CA MET A 118 -3.55 2.06 8.06
C MET A 118 -3.40 3.56 8.16
N ARG A 119 -2.16 4.04 8.22
CA ARG A 119 -1.86 5.48 8.08
C ARG A 119 -0.56 5.69 7.33
N ALA A 120 -0.47 6.78 6.58
CA ALA A 120 0.79 7.27 6.03
C ALA A 120 1.25 8.48 6.85
N ALA A 121 2.54 8.57 7.12
CA ALA A 121 3.13 9.76 7.70
C ALA A 121 4.44 10.11 7.03
N LEU A 122 4.63 11.40 6.81
CA LEU A 122 5.92 11.94 6.43
C LEU A 122 6.86 11.84 7.64
N SER A 123 7.90 11.04 7.48
CA SER A 123 8.85 10.68 8.54
C SER A 123 10.15 11.45 8.46
N LYS A 124 10.58 11.80 7.24
CA LYS A 124 11.85 12.47 7.01
C LYS A 124 11.75 13.43 5.84
N VAL A 125 12.38 14.60 5.97
CA VAL A 125 12.45 15.62 4.91
C VAL A 125 13.82 16.31 4.89
N GLU A 126 14.23 16.73 3.71
CA GLU A 126 15.43 17.54 3.46
C GLU A 126 15.13 18.50 2.31
N GLY A 127 15.56 19.77 2.40
CA GLY A 127 15.32 20.77 1.35
C GLY A 127 13.85 21.23 1.26
N LYS A 128 13.41 21.72 0.10
CA LYS A 128 12.05 22.23 -0.08
C LYS A 128 11.06 21.09 -0.35
N VAL A 129 10.25 20.80 0.65
CA VAL A 129 9.15 19.83 0.58
C VAL A 129 7.84 20.53 0.90
N TYR A 130 6.79 20.20 0.16
CA TYR A 130 5.45 20.75 0.33
C TYR A 130 4.44 19.62 0.47
N LEU A 131 3.39 19.87 1.25
CA LEU A 131 2.18 19.07 1.30
C LEU A 131 1.06 19.84 0.61
N ARG A 132 0.43 19.23 -0.39
CA ARG A 132 -0.77 19.76 -1.01
C ARG A 132 -1.96 18.90 -0.61
N GLN A 133 -2.83 19.45 0.21
CA GLN A 133 -4.00 18.74 0.71
C GLN A 133 -5.20 18.90 -0.23
N VAL A 134 -6.16 17.99 -0.13
CA VAL A 134 -7.46 18.12 -0.79
C VAL A 134 -8.49 18.70 0.20
N ASP A 135 -9.27 19.69 -0.21
CA ASP A 135 -10.39 20.18 0.58
C ASP A 135 -11.41 19.06 0.79
N PRO A 136 -11.77 18.71 2.03
CA PRO A 136 -12.69 17.60 2.29
C PRO A 136 -14.14 17.91 1.89
N GLN A 137 -14.54 19.18 1.77
CA GLN A 137 -15.89 19.56 1.38
C GLN A 137 -16.04 19.65 -0.13
N SER A 138 -15.10 20.32 -0.81
CA SER A 138 -15.18 20.52 -2.26
C SER A 138 -14.48 19.43 -3.07
N GLY A 139 -13.54 18.70 -2.47
CA GLY A 139 -12.69 17.75 -3.17
C GLY A 139 -11.62 18.40 -4.04
N GLU A 140 -11.47 19.72 -3.98
CA GLU A 140 -10.48 20.47 -4.76
C GLU A 140 -9.09 20.40 -4.12
N GLN A 141 -8.03 20.47 -4.93
CA GLN A 141 -6.67 20.57 -4.40
C GLN A 141 -6.43 21.98 -3.85
N LEU A 142 -5.98 22.06 -2.60
CA LEU A 142 -5.54 23.31 -1.98
C LEU A 142 -4.18 23.73 -2.53
N GLU A 143 -3.72 24.92 -2.15
CA GLU A 143 -2.35 25.36 -2.49
C GLU A 143 -1.29 24.55 -1.70
N PRO A 144 -0.12 24.23 -2.31
CA PRO A 144 0.96 23.55 -1.61
C PRO A 144 1.47 24.34 -0.39
N THR A 145 1.47 23.70 0.78
CA THR A 145 2.00 24.28 2.02
C THR A 145 3.41 23.77 2.29
N PRO A 146 4.42 24.64 2.53
CA PRO A 146 5.78 24.21 2.82
C PRO A 146 5.85 23.46 4.16
N ILE A 147 6.67 22.42 4.21
CA ILE A 147 6.91 21.61 5.40
C ILE A 147 8.16 22.14 6.08
N ASP A 148 8.00 22.76 7.24
CA ASP A 148 9.12 23.29 8.00
C ASP A 148 9.85 22.16 8.76
N ALA A 149 11.10 21.91 8.38
CA ALA A 149 11.93 20.83 8.90
C ALA A 149 12.95 21.30 9.97
N ALA A 150 12.75 22.50 10.52
CA ALA A 150 13.77 23.34 11.15
C ALA A 150 14.68 22.74 12.26
N SER A 151 14.49 21.50 12.75
CA SER A 151 15.32 21.02 13.87
C SER A 151 15.77 19.56 13.89
N SER A 152 15.31 18.67 13.01
CA SER A 152 15.82 17.28 13.06
C SER A 152 15.71 16.46 11.78
N GLY A 153 15.16 17.02 10.70
CA GLY A 153 14.87 16.24 9.49
C GLY A 153 13.86 15.10 9.71
N THR A 154 13.42 14.82 10.95
CA THR A 154 12.36 13.87 11.28
C THR A 154 11.06 14.62 11.50
N VAL A 155 10.01 14.16 10.84
CA VAL A 155 8.65 14.71 10.89
C VAL A 155 7.71 13.56 11.27
N ASN A 156 6.54 13.84 11.81
CA ASN A 156 5.45 12.86 11.93
C ASN A 156 4.15 13.53 11.52
N LEU A 157 4.11 13.96 10.27
CA LEU A 157 2.97 14.65 9.68
C LEU A 157 2.14 13.63 8.93
N ALA A 158 0.87 13.47 9.32
CA ALA A 158 -0.05 12.59 8.61
C ALA A 158 -0.19 13.04 7.15
N VAL A 159 -0.16 12.07 6.24
CA VAL A 159 -0.45 12.27 4.83
C VAL A 159 -1.72 11.47 4.56
N GLU A 160 -2.80 12.17 4.26
CA GLU A 160 -4.11 11.53 4.09
C GLU A 160 -4.30 11.07 2.63
N PRO A 161 -5.17 10.09 2.37
CA PRO A 161 -5.61 9.73 1.03
C PRO A 161 -5.93 10.97 0.19
N PHE A 162 -5.42 11.02 -1.04
CA PHE A 162 -5.50 12.09 -2.05
C PHE A 162 -4.62 13.32 -1.81
N ASP A 163 -3.91 13.41 -0.68
CA ASP A 163 -2.89 14.45 -0.51
C ASP A 163 -1.69 14.18 -1.42
N ALA A 164 -1.00 15.26 -1.82
CA ALA A 164 0.24 15.20 -2.60
C ALA A 164 1.45 15.64 -1.76
N VAL A 165 2.55 14.90 -1.86
CA VAL A 165 3.86 15.29 -1.33
C VAL A 165 4.75 15.71 -2.49
N ILE A 166 5.30 16.92 -2.43
CA ILE A 166 6.05 17.56 -3.51
C ILE A 166 7.46 17.90 -3.00
N THR A 167 8.52 17.46 -3.67
CA THR A 167 9.92 17.54 -3.20
C THR A 167 10.82 18.39 -4.09
N SER A 168 10.32 19.49 -4.67
CA SER A 168 11.04 20.48 -5.52
C SER A 168 12.57 20.28 -5.65
N ASP A 169 13.40 20.88 -4.79
CA ASP A 169 14.85 20.62 -4.72
C ASP A 169 15.23 19.69 -3.54
N GLY A 170 14.23 19.21 -2.81
CA GLY A 170 14.35 18.43 -1.59
C GLY A 170 14.22 16.92 -1.76
N LYS A 171 13.97 16.23 -0.65
CA LYS A 171 13.71 14.79 -0.55
C LYS A 171 12.76 14.53 0.59
N ALA A 172 12.00 13.45 0.49
CA ALA A 172 11.05 13.05 1.52
C ALA A 172 11.03 11.53 1.70
N MET A 173 10.60 11.08 2.89
CA MET A 173 10.33 9.69 3.18
C MET A 173 8.99 9.57 3.89
N LEU A 174 8.07 8.82 3.31
CA LEU A 174 6.82 8.43 3.94
C LEU A 174 6.99 7.03 4.55
N ILE A 175 6.44 6.85 5.74
CA ILE A 175 6.25 5.54 6.36
C ILE A 175 4.77 5.24 6.36
N LEU A 176 4.44 4.04 5.90
CA LEU A 176 3.12 3.45 5.99
C LEU A 176 3.10 2.55 7.22
N TYR A 177 2.07 2.70 8.05
CA TYR A 177 1.90 1.93 9.27
C TYR A 177 0.65 1.08 9.18
N LEU A 178 0.77 -0.18 9.57
CA LEU A 178 -0.34 -1.08 9.88
C LEU A 178 -0.35 -1.31 11.40
N ASN A 179 -1.38 -0.81 12.09
CA ASN A 179 -1.49 -0.90 13.55
C ASN A 179 -0.21 -0.42 14.26
N GLU A 180 0.25 0.79 13.89
CA GLU A 180 1.50 1.42 14.39
C GLU A 180 2.80 0.66 14.07
N THR A 181 2.74 -0.43 13.31
CA THR A 181 3.93 -1.15 12.83
C THR A 181 4.25 -0.70 11.41
N PRO A 182 5.51 -0.34 11.09
CA PRO A 182 5.89 -0.03 9.73
C PRO A 182 5.53 -1.19 8.78
N TRP A 183 4.71 -0.90 7.79
CA TRP A 183 4.26 -1.80 6.73
C TRP A 183 5.05 -1.58 5.44
N GLY A 184 5.44 -0.34 5.16
CA GLY A 184 6.19 0.01 3.96
C GLY A 184 6.76 1.41 4.00
N TYR A 185 7.66 1.69 3.06
CA TYR A 185 8.30 2.98 2.86
C TYR A 185 8.08 3.48 1.45
N ILE A 186 7.93 4.80 1.33
CA ILE A 186 7.99 5.51 0.06
C ILE A 186 9.06 6.58 0.18
N HIS A 187 10.15 6.43 -0.54
CA HIS A 187 11.21 7.43 -0.62
C HIS A 187 11.00 8.29 -1.86
N LEU A 188 10.98 9.60 -1.69
CA LEU A 188 10.83 10.57 -2.78
C LEU A 188 12.16 11.30 -2.99
N HIS A 189 12.63 11.29 -4.23
CA HIS A 189 13.78 12.08 -4.64
C HIS A 189 13.40 13.54 -4.91
N ARG A 190 14.36 14.37 -5.33
CA ARG A 190 14.10 15.74 -5.80
C ARG A 190 13.17 15.76 -7.02
N ASP A 191 12.43 16.86 -7.13
CA ASP A 191 11.47 17.14 -8.19
C ASP A 191 10.38 16.07 -8.34
N THR A 192 10.07 15.36 -7.24
CA THR A 192 9.04 14.34 -7.22
C THR A 192 7.73 14.93 -6.74
N GLU A 193 6.65 14.54 -7.40
CA GLU A 193 5.29 14.78 -6.94
C GLU A 193 4.56 13.45 -6.86
N LEU A 194 4.20 13.05 -5.64
CA LEU A 194 3.46 11.83 -5.38
C LEU A 194 2.12 12.17 -4.75
N ILE A 195 1.04 11.62 -5.31
CA ILE A 195 -0.29 11.64 -4.71
C ILE A 195 -0.52 10.29 -4.06
N LEU A 196 -0.76 10.28 -2.75
CA LEU A 196 -1.27 9.11 -2.07
C LEU A 196 -2.71 8.92 -2.51
N ARG A 197 -3.11 7.76 -3.04
CA ARG A 197 -4.53 7.54 -3.40
C ARG A 197 -5.21 6.80 -2.28
N TYR A 198 -5.01 5.50 -2.21
CA TYR A 198 -5.69 4.63 -1.28
C TYR A 198 -4.70 3.85 -0.43
N ILE A 199 -5.02 3.64 0.85
CA ILE A 199 -4.17 2.88 1.77
C ILE A 199 -5.01 1.83 2.50
N SER A 200 -4.63 0.56 2.33
CA SER A 200 -5.22 -0.56 3.04
C SER A 200 -4.16 -1.60 3.36
N PRO A 201 -4.42 -2.54 4.28
CA PRO A 201 -3.44 -3.58 4.64
C PRO A 201 -2.96 -4.41 3.43
N ARG A 202 -3.83 -4.58 2.42
CA ARG A 202 -3.57 -5.43 1.24
C ARG A 202 -3.09 -4.66 0.01
N LEU A 203 -3.44 -3.38 -0.09
CA LEU A 203 -3.18 -2.57 -1.28
C LEU A 203 -2.97 -1.12 -0.88
N THR A 204 -1.83 -0.57 -1.30
CA THR A 204 -1.56 0.87 -1.28
C THR A 204 -1.47 1.39 -2.71
N GLU A 205 -2.42 2.24 -3.10
CA GLU A 205 -2.47 2.90 -4.40
C GLU A 205 -1.83 4.28 -4.29
N VAL A 206 -0.93 4.58 -5.22
CA VAL A 206 -0.26 5.88 -5.33
C VAL A 206 -0.19 6.30 -6.78
N LYS A 207 -0.06 7.60 -7.01
CA LYS A 207 0.22 8.17 -8.33
C LYS A 207 1.50 8.99 -8.27
N VAL A 208 2.48 8.66 -9.10
CA VAL A 208 3.67 9.48 -9.29
C VAL A 208 3.42 10.38 -10.50
N GLN A 209 3.30 11.68 -10.26
CA GLN A 209 3.09 12.64 -11.35
C GLN A 209 4.37 12.96 -12.12
N LYS A 210 5.49 13.05 -11.40
CA LYS A 210 6.81 13.32 -11.95
C LYS A 210 7.92 12.95 -10.98
N GLY A 211 9.16 12.95 -11.46
CA GLY A 211 10.36 12.74 -10.66
C GLY A 211 10.61 11.27 -10.39
N SER A 212 11.14 10.92 -9.23
CA SER A 212 11.42 9.51 -8.91
C SER A 212 11.10 9.13 -7.47
N ALA A 213 10.68 7.87 -7.30
CA ALA A 213 10.29 7.31 -6.03
C ALA A 213 10.74 5.84 -5.90
N ARG A 214 11.11 5.45 -4.68
CA ARG A 214 11.38 4.05 -4.30
C ARG A 214 10.31 3.58 -3.34
N PHE A 215 9.81 2.37 -3.57
CA PHE A 215 8.72 1.76 -2.82
C PHE A 215 9.22 0.46 -2.21
N THR A 216 8.96 0.25 -0.94
CA THR A 216 9.37 -0.96 -0.22
C THR A 216 8.23 -1.42 0.67
N SER A 217 7.77 -2.66 0.55
CA SER A 217 6.79 -3.27 1.47
C SER A 217 7.43 -4.39 2.31
N PHE A 218 6.99 -4.54 3.57
CA PHE A 218 7.56 -5.49 4.55
C PHE A 218 6.62 -6.64 4.92
N SER A 219 5.54 -6.86 4.18
CA SER A 219 4.55 -7.87 4.56
C SER A 219 5.05 -9.29 4.27
N LEU A 220 5.25 -10.08 5.33
CA LEU A 220 5.67 -11.49 5.25
C LEU A 220 4.50 -12.49 5.15
N ASP A 221 3.25 -12.09 5.43
CA ASP A 221 2.12 -13.03 5.51
C ASP A 221 0.83 -12.61 4.75
N GLU A 222 0.54 -11.31 4.57
CA GLU A 222 -0.75 -10.83 4.02
C GLU A 222 -0.70 -10.29 2.58
N LYS A 223 0.43 -10.43 1.87
CA LYS A 223 0.61 -10.03 0.44
C LYS A 223 0.23 -8.57 0.14
N GLY A 224 0.51 -7.66 1.09
CA GLY A 224 0.32 -6.23 0.89
C GLY A 224 1.21 -5.72 -0.24
N HIS A 225 0.62 -5.07 -1.25
CA HIS A 225 1.36 -4.54 -2.39
C HIS A 225 1.11 -3.06 -2.67
N PHE A 226 2.07 -2.46 -3.35
CA PHE A 226 1.90 -1.16 -3.99
C PHE A 226 1.30 -1.34 -5.39
N ALA A 227 0.34 -0.47 -5.75
CA ALA A 227 -0.03 -0.20 -7.13
C ALA A 227 0.29 1.27 -7.42
N VAL A 228 1.19 1.50 -8.38
CA VAL A 228 1.71 2.82 -8.71
C VAL A 228 1.28 3.21 -10.11
N GLU A 229 0.38 4.18 -10.20
CA GLU A 229 0.06 4.85 -11.46
C GLU A 229 1.17 5.86 -11.80
N ILE A 230 1.70 5.80 -13.01
CA ILE A 230 2.70 6.75 -13.50
C ILE A 230 1.99 7.75 -14.43
N ALA A 231 2.07 9.04 -14.13
CA ALA A 231 1.59 10.05 -15.06
C ALA A 231 2.59 10.19 -16.22
N ALA A 232 2.33 9.50 -17.32
CA ALA A 232 3.21 9.58 -18.47
C ALA A 232 3.03 10.92 -19.21
N ALA A 233 4.14 11.55 -19.63
CA ALA A 233 4.11 12.71 -20.51
C ALA A 233 3.38 12.43 -21.84
N SER A 234 3.39 11.17 -22.28
CA SER A 234 2.67 10.70 -23.48
C SER A 234 1.15 10.68 -23.33
N GLY A 235 0.62 10.90 -22.11
CA GLY A 235 -0.81 10.74 -21.79
C GLY A 235 -1.28 9.29 -21.72
N LYS A 236 -0.44 8.33 -22.09
CA LYS A 236 -0.71 6.90 -21.98
C LYS A 236 -0.69 6.48 -20.52
N TRP A 237 -1.66 5.67 -20.12
CA TRP A 237 -1.62 5.14 -18.76
C TRP A 237 -0.58 4.04 -18.60
N GLN A 238 -0.02 4.01 -17.40
CA GLN A 238 1.04 3.13 -16.97
C GLN A 238 0.84 2.81 -15.50
N ASN A 239 0.98 1.53 -15.15
CA ASN A 239 0.84 1.06 -13.79
C ASN A 239 1.90 0.02 -13.43
N VAL A 240 2.43 0.12 -12.22
CA VAL A 240 3.35 -0.85 -11.64
C VAL A 240 2.72 -1.46 -10.40
N THR A 241 2.49 -2.76 -10.42
CA THR A 241 2.05 -3.52 -9.26
C THR A 241 3.24 -4.26 -8.67
N GLY A 242 3.66 -3.86 -7.48
CA GLY A 242 4.70 -4.57 -6.74
C GLY A 242 4.18 -5.88 -6.17
N LEU A 243 4.97 -6.94 -6.17
CA LEU A 243 4.63 -8.23 -5.54
C LEU A 243 5.72 -8.55 -4.52
N ASP A 244 5.47 -8.23 -3.24
CA ASP A 244 6.38 -8.43 -2.11
C ASP A 244 7.81 -7.91 -2.41
N THR A 245 7.91 -6.61 -2.70
CA THR A 245 9.03 -6.06 -3.49
C THR A 245 9.58 -4.77 -2.93
N ASP A 246 10.83 -4.51 -3.31
CA ASP A 246 11.48 -3.22 -3.27
C ASP A 246 11.74 -2.80 -4.72
N PHE A 247 11.28 -1.62 -5.14
CA PHE A 247 11.38 -1.18 -6.53
C PHE A 247 11.46 0.33 -6.66
N VAL A 248 11.96 0.79 -7.81
CA VAL A 248 12.16 2.20 -8.13
C VAL A 248 11.39 2.55 -9.40
N ILE A 249 10.78 3.73 -9.39
CA ILE A 249 10.15 4.35 -10.55
C ILE A 249 10.79 5.71 -10.80
N TYR A 250 11.16 5.95 -12.05
CA TYR A 250 11.43 7.26 -12.61
C TYR A 250 10.26 7.61 -13.51
N ALA A 251 9.55 8.68 -13.20
CA ALA A 251 8.34 9.17 -13.85
C ALA A 251 8.63 10.44 -14.67
N ASP A 252 9.68 10.38 -15.49
CA ASP A 252 10.01 11.45 -16.44
C ASP A 252 9.41 11.14 -17.82
N GLU A 253 9.80 11.88 -18.87
CA GLU A 253 9.30 11.67 -20.24
C GLU A 253 9.42 10.22 -20.73
N LYS A 254 10.49 9.53 -20.30
CA LYS A 254 10.73 8.11 -20.55
C LYS A 254 10.79 7.38 -19.21
N PRO A 255 9.65 6.86 -18.73
CA PRO A 255 9.62 6.26 -17.41
C PRO A 255 10.46 5.00 -17.37
N VAL A 256 11.17 4.82 -16.27
CA VAL A 256 12.02 3.66 -16.00
C VAL A 256 11.52 2.97 -14.74
N ILE A 257 11.31 1.66 -14.84
CA ILE A 257 10.85 0.81 -13.75
C ILE A 257 11.96 -0.19 -13.48
N PHE A 258 12.37 -0.31 -12.21
CA PHE A 258 13.43 -1.23 -11.78
C PHE A 258 12.99 -2.03 -10.56
N SER A 259 13.08 -3.36 -10.63
CA SER A 259 12.85 -4.25 -9.49
C SER A 259 14.14 -4.49 -8.73
N LEU A 260 14.22 -4.10 -7.46
CA LEU A 260 15.38 -4.39 -6.62
C LEU A 260 15.30 -5.77 -6.00
N GLU A 261 14.14 -6.08 -5.44
CA GLU A 261 13.85 -7.36 -4.79
C GLU A 261 12.44 -7.80 -5.15
N GLY A 262 12.19 -9.11 -5.13
CA GLY A 262 10.88 -9.67 -5.48
C GLY A 262 10.57 -9.56 -6.98
N SER A 263 9.28 -9.41 -7.29
CA SER A 263 8.79 -9.26 -8.66
C SER A 263 7.82 -8.09 -8.77
N LEU A 264 7.72 -7.52 -9.95
CA LEU A 264 6.74 -6.48 -10.26
C LEU A 264 6.08 -6.75 -11.61
N LEU A 265 4.81 -6.37 -11.71
CA LEU A 265 4.07 -6.38 -12.96
C LEU A 265 3.96 -4.94 -13.45
N TYR A 266 4.58 -4.65 -14.59
CA TYR A 266 4.44 -3.37 -15.28
C TYR A 266 3.44 -3.51 -16.43
N GLN A 267 2.47 -2.60 -16.47
CA GLN A 267 1.36 -2.58 -17.42
C GLN A 267 1.28 -1.20 -18.06
N VAL A 268 1.05 -1.15 -19.37
CA VAL A 268 1.06 0.09 -20.13
C VAL A 268 0.11 0.04 -21.31
N GLU A 269 -0.52 1.18 -21.59
CA GLU A 269 -1.31 1.39 -22.80
C GLU A 269 -0.41 1.50 -24.05
N MET A 270 -0.57 0.54 -24.94
CA MET A 270 0.01 0.53 -26.27
C MET A 270 -0.96 1.13 -27.30
N ALA A 271 -0.51 1.31 -28.53
CA ALA A 271 -1.33 1.74 -29.64
C ALA A 271 -2.56 0.84 -29.79
N GLU A 272 -3.63 1.41 -30.35
CA GLU A 272 -4.91 0.72 -30.54
C GLU A 272 -5.54 0.26 -29.21
N SER A 273 -5.20 0.92 -28.10
CA SER A 273 -5.68 0.60 -26.74
C SER A 273 -5.40 -0.84 -26.29
N LYS A 274 -4.34 -1.46 -26.83
CA LYS A 274 -3.83 -2.76 -26.35
C LYS A 274 -3.01 -2.57 -25.08
N ILE A 275 -2.98 -3.60 -24.22
CA ILE A 275 -2.20 -3.53 -22.98
C ILE A 275 -0.93 -4.35 -23.13
N GLY A 276 0.20 -3.69 -23.03
CA GLY A 276 1.49 -4.34 -22.85
C GLY A 276 1.68 -4.69 -21.39
N ASN A 277 2.12 -5.92 -21.11
CA ASN A 277 2.44 -6.36 -19.76
C ASN A 277 3.85 -6.97 -19.75
N VAL A 278 4.64 -6.65 -18.75
CA VAL A 278 5.92 -7.31 -18.47
C VAL A 278 6.02 -7.60 -16.99
N THR A 279 6.53 -8.77 -16.64
CA THR A 279 6.94 -9.08 -15.27
C THR A 279 8.45 -8.84 -15.18
N LEU A 280 8.88 -8.01 -14.23
CA LEU A 280 10.30 -7.83 -13.90
C LEU A 280 10.59 -8.53 -12.58
N ASN A 281 11.68 -9.29 -12.56
CA ASN A 281 12.25 -9.92 -11.38
C ASN A 281 13.39 -9.05 -10.82
N ALA A 282 13.85 -9.39 -9.61
CA ALA A 282 14.96 -8.70 -8.96
C ALA A 282 16.17 -8.49 -9.90
N GLY A 283 16.63 -7.25 -10.00
CA GLY A 283 17.72 -6.81 -10.87
C GLY A 283 17.30 -6.44 -12.29
N GLU A 284 16.05 -6.65 -12.68
CA GLU A 284 15.54 -6.31 -14.00
C GLU A 284 14.94 -4.90 -14.03
N SER A 285 15.14 -4.20 -15.14
CA SER A 285 14.47 -2.94 -15.45
C SER A 285 13.96 -2.85 -16.86
N CYS A 286 12.91 -2.07 -17.04
CA CYS A 286 12.38 -1.74 -18.34
C CYS A 286 11.99 -0.26 -18.46
N THR A 287 11.82 0.16 -19.71
CA THR A 287 11.21 1.43 -20.10
C THR A 287 10.23 1.20 -21.24
N LEU A 288 9.35 2.16 -21.48
CA LEU A 288 8.57 2.21 -22.72
C LEU A 288 9.38 2.97 -23.78
N SER A 289 9.89 2.24 -24.78
CA SER A 289 10.55 2.80 -25.95
C SER A 289 9.52 3.13 -27.02
N GLY A 290 9.34 4.42 -27.31
CA GLY A 290 8.38 4.87 -28.32
C GLY A 290 6.93 4.61 -27.91
N ALA A 291 6.08 4.24 -28.87
CA ALA A 291 4.67 4.01 -28.60
C ALA A 291 4.39 2.62 -28.01
N ASP A 292 5.05 1.56 -28.49
CA ASP A 292 4.51 0.20 -28.36
C ASP A 292 5.50 -0.85 -27.88
N GLU A 293 6.71 -0.47 -27.49
CA GLU A 293 7.76 -1.42 -27.15
C GLU A 293 8.23 -1.25 -25.71
N ILE A 294 8.11 -2.30 -24.90
CA ILE A 294 8.75 -2.37 -23.59
C ILE A 294 10.13 -2.95 -23.79
N THR A 295 11.17 -2.18 -23.47
CA THR A 295 12.56 -2.60 -23.63
C THR A 295 13.26 -2.67 -22.30
N ALA A 296 14.14 -3.67 -22.15
CA ALA A 296 15.03 -3.74 -21.01
C ALA A 296 16.04 -2.57 -21.08
N VAL A 297 16.33 -1.96 -19.94
CA VAL A 297 17.31 -0.88 -19.83
C VAL A 297 18.30 -1.17 -18.73
N ASN A 298 19.52 -0.66 -18.87
CA ASN A 298 20.48 -0.61 -17.77
C ASN A 298 20.38 0.78 -17.14
N THR A 299 20.08 0.83 -15.84
CA THR A 299 19.87 2.09 -15.11
C THR A 299 20.85 2.19 -13.97
N ASP A 300 21.53 3.33 -13.88
CA ASP A 300 22.31 3.65 -12.70
C ASP A 300 21.37 4.12 -11.58
N LEU A 301 21.39 3.38 -10.48
CA LEU A 301 20.55 3.63 -9.32
C LEU A 301 21.36 4.18 -8.14
N GLU A 302 22.63 4.55 -8.35
CA GLU A 302 23.57 5.00 -7.31
C GLU A 302 22.98 6.03 -6.34
N GLN A 303 22.09 6.91 -6.83
CA GLN A 303 21.43 7.91 -6.01
C GLN A 303 20.62 7.34 -4.83
N TRP A 304 20.10 6.11 -4.93
CA TRP A 304 19.30 5.48 -3.89
C TRP A 304 20.14 4.76 -2.83
N TRP A 305 21.38 4.36 -3.16
CA TRP A 305 22.25 3.58 -2.28
C TRP A 305 23.42 4.37 -1.70
N LYS A 306 23.86 5.42 -2.38
CA LYS A 306 24.98 6.26 -1.90
C LYS A 306 24.49 7.41 -1.03
N ASN A 307 23.22 7.79 -1.15
CA ASN A 307 22.69 8.92 -0.41
C ASN A 307 22.37 8.54 1.04
N SER A 308 23.09 9.13 1.99
CA SER A 308 22.90 8.93 3.43
C SER A 308 21.49 9.29 3.91
N PHE A 309 20.74 10.11 3.14
CA PHE A 309 19.34 10.41 3.43
C PHE A 309 18.49 9.13 3.47
N TYR A 310 18.65 8.21 2.52
CA TYR A 310 17.84 6.98 2.39
C TYR A 310 18.38 5.80 3.22
N ASN A 311 19.68 5.79 3.54
CA ASN A 311 20.34 4.63 4.16
C ASN A 311 20.21 4.53 5.70
N GLY A 312 19.50 5.47 6.34
CA GLY A 312 19.50 5.61 7.80
C GLY A 312 18.46 4.79 8.56
N GLN A 313 17.43 4.25 7.89
CA GLN A 313 16.25 3.68 8.59
C GLN A 313 15.94 2.21 8.34
N SER A 314 16.62 1.52 7.43
CA SER A 314 16.55 0.05 7.37
C SER A 314 16.97 -0.57 8.71
N ALA A 315 17.89 0.08 9.44
CA ALA A 315 18.29 -0.30 10.79
C ALA A 315 17.19 -0.08 11.85
N THR A 316 16.31 0.92 11.70
CA THR A 316 15.21 1.18 12.64
C THR A 316 14.01 0.27 12.41
N ALA A 317 13.82 -0.25 11.18
CA ALA A 317 12.82 -1.28 10.89
C ALA A 317 13.23 -2.64 11.51
N GLU A 318 14.50 -3.04 11.35
CA GLU A 318 15.08 -4.20 12.04
C GLU A 318 15.06 -4.01 13.56
N GLN A 319 15.43 -2.84 14.07
CA GLN A 319 15.31 -2.53 15.51
C GLN A 319 13.85 -2.47 15.97
N GLY A 320 12.91 -2.02 15.15
CA GLY A 320 11.48 -2.01 15.45
C GLY A 320 10.90 -3.42 15.53
N LEU A 321 11.29 -4.30 14.60
CA LEU A 321 10.99 -5.73 14.64
C LEU A 321 11.62 -6.40 15.85
N LEU A 322 12.88 -6.10 16.15
CA LEU A 322 13.57 -6.57 17.35
C LEU A 322 12.88 -6.07 18.63
N ASN A 323 12.52 -4.79 18.71
CA ASN A 323 11.83 -4.21 19.86
C ASN A 323 10.44 -4.82 20.06
N LYS A 324 9.70 -5.08 18.96
CA LYS A 324 8.40 -5.77 19.02
C LYS A 324 8.57 -7.22 19.47
N PHE A 325 9.58 -7.92 18.95
CA PHE A 325 9.96 -9.26 19.40
C PHE A 325 10.32 -9.26 20.89
N PHE A 326 11.14 -8.32 21.36
CA PHE A 326 11.49 -8.17 22.77
C PHE A 326 10.25 -7.85 23.64
N SER A 327 9.34 -6.99 23.20
CA SER A 327 8.10 -6.70 23.94
C SER A 327 7.18 -7.92 24.05
N GLN A 328 7.09 -8.74 23.01
CA GLN A 328 6.32 -9.99 23.04
C GLN A 328 7.00 -11.03 23.91
N ALA A 329 8.33 -11.12 23.87
CA ALA A 329 9.11 -11.97 24.76
C ALA A 329 8.98 -11.54 26.23
N GLU A 330 8.98 -10.24 26.53
CA GLU A 330 8.76 -9.70 27.88
C GLU A 330 7.34 -10.01 28.39
N ASN A 331 6.31 -9.89 27.55
CA ASN A 331 4.95 -10.28 27.90
C ASN A 331 4.84 -11.79 28.20
N LEU A 332 5.52 -12.63 27.42
CA LEU A 332 5.63 -14.07 27.67
C LEU A 332 6.37 -14.36 28.99
N VAL A 333 7.50 -13.67 29.25
CA VAL A 333 8.25 -13.78 30.50
C VAL A 333 7.43 -13.26 31.69
N GLY A 334 6.60 -12.24 31.52
CA GLY A 334 5.64 -11.75 32.53
C GLY A 334 4.56 -12.77 32.88
N LEU A 335 4.00 -13.45 31.88
CA LEU A 335 3.05 -14.55 32.06
C LEU A 335 3.67 -15.75 32.80
N VAL A 336 4.94 -16.04 32.50
CA VAL A 336 5.74 -17.07 33.13
C VAL A 336 6.11 -16.67 34.57
N SER A 337 6.56 -15.44 34.81
CA SER A 337 6.99 -14.99 36.15
C SER A 337 5.84 -14.69 37.12
N SER A 338 4.64 -14.37 36.63
CA SER A 338 3.44 -14.11 37.45
C SER A 338 2.81 -15.34 38.09
N GLY A 339 3.40 -16.54 37.94
CA GLY A 339 2.93 -17.73 38.65
C GLY A 339 1.68 -18.38 38.04
N SER A 340 1.20 -17.93 36.87
CA SER A 340 0.02 -18.47 36.18
C SER A 340 0.23 -19.86 35.53
N TRP A 341 1.32 -20.56 35.84
CA TRP A 341 1.57 -21.94 35.40
C TRP A 341 0.49 -22.90 35.88
N ARG A 342 -0.14 -22.64 37.03
CA ARG A 342 -1.23 -23.48 37.56
C ARG A 342 -2.45 -23.48 36.63
N THR A 343 -2.74 -22.37 35.96
CA THR A 343 -3.86 -22.26 35.02
C THR A 343 -3.57 -22.98 33.70
N ILE A 344 -2.31 -22.98 33.26
CA ILE A 344 -1.86 -23.65 32.02
C ILE A 344 -1.68 -25.17 32.26
N ALA A 345 -1.19 -25.58 33.42
CA ALA A 345 -1.01 -26.99 33.77
C ALA A 345 -2.34 -27.73 34.08
N LEU A 346 -3.41 -27.01 34.43
CA LEU A 346 -4.75 -27.57 34.68
C LEU A 346 -5.59 -27.75 33.40
N HIS A 347 -5.12 -27.30 32.25
CA HIS A 347 -5.73 -27.56 30.94
C HIS A 347 -4.77 -28.31 30.03
N GLY A 348 -4.68 -29.62 30.22
CA GLY A 348 -4.36 -30.58 29.15
C GLY A 348 -2.90 -30.71 28.74
N LEU A 349 -2.25 -31.78 29.21
CA LEU A 349 -0.95 -32.33 28.78
C LEU A 349 -0.87 -32.74 27.27
N LYS A 350 -1.80 -32.31 26.41
CA LYS A 350 -1.81 -32.64 24.97
C LYS A 350 -1.34 -31.51 24.04
N ASP A 351 -1.24 -30.25 24.50
CA ASP A 351 -0.94 -29.09 23.64
C ASP A 351 0.39 -28.38 23.97
N ASN A 352 1.44 -29.13 24.35
CA ASN A 352 2.76 -28.57 24.66
C ASN A 352 3.60 -28.15 23.43
N TYR A 353 3.06 -28.23 22.22
CA TYR A 353 3.75 -27.81 20.99
C TYR A 353 4.01 -26.31 20.94
N LEU A 354 3.15 -25.50 21.56
CA LEU A 354 3.31 -24.03 21.61
C LEU A 354 4.47 -23.60 22.53
N VAL A 355 4.61 -24.24 23.69
CA VAL A 355 5.69 -23.94 24.64
C VAL A 355 7.03 -24.48 24.14
N LEU A 356 7.05 -25.71 23.61
CA LEU A 356 8.24 -26.27 22.96
C LEU A 356 8.61 -25.48 21.70
N GLY A 357 7.62 -25.01 20.93
CA GLY A 357 7.80 -24.15 19.77
C GLY A 357 8.40 -22.79 20.14
N ALA A 358 7.90 -22.15 21.21
CA ALA A 358 8.45 -20.91 21.72
C ALA A 358 9.90 -21.08 22.23
N LEU A 359 10.19 -22.16 22.96
CA LEU A 359 11.55 -22.48 23.42
C LEU A 359 12.50 -22.80 22.26
N ALA A 360 12.03 -23.49 21.23
CA ALA A 360 12.79 -23.76 20.01
C ALA A 360 13.09 -22.47 19.22
N LEU A 361 12.11 -21.56 19.11
CA LEU A 361 12.29 -20.23 18.51
C LEU A 361 13.34 -19.39 19.25
N ILE A 362 13.27 -19.39 20.59
CA ILE A 362 14.28 -18.72 21.44
C ILE A 362 15.67 -19.33 21.21
N ALA A 363 15.77 -20.67 21.12
CA ALA A 363 17.04 -21.35 20.88
C ALA A 363 17.63 -21.06 19.49
N VAL A 364 16.80 -21.08 18.44
CA VAL A 364 17.21 -20.73 17.06
C VAL A 364 17.69 -19.28 16.99
N PHE A 365 16.98 -18.36 17.66
CA PHE A 365 17.38 -16.96 17.74
C PHE A 365 18.75 -16.77 18.40
N PHE A 366 19.02 -17.46 19.51
CA PHE A 366 20.33 -17.42 20.16
C PHE A 366 21.45 -17.95 19.26
N ILE A 367 21.18 -18.99 18.47
CA ILE A 367 22.15 -19.54 17.51
C ILE A 367 22.47 -18.51 16.41
N ILE A 368 21.45 -17.84 15.85
CA ILE A 368 21.63 -16.80 14.83
C ILE A 368 22.40 -15.61 15.40
N LEU A 369 22.05 -15.14 16.60
CA LEU A 369 22.73 -14.04 17.27
C LEU A 369 24.21 -14.36 17.52
N LEU A 370 24.52 -15.58 17.99
CA LEU A 370 25.89 -16.04 18.18
C LEU A 370 26.67 -16.13 16.86
N ALA A 371 26.02 -16.54 15.76
CA ALA A 371 26.63 -16.58 14.43
C ALA A 371 26.98 -15.18 13.92
N ILE A 372 26.08 -14.20 14.11
CA ILE A 372 26.30 -12.79 13.74
C ILE A 372 27.46 -12.19 14.56
N ILE A 373 27.50 -12.44 15.87
CA ILE A 373 28.58 -11.97 16.75
C ILE A 373 29.93 -12.57 16.32
N ARG A 374 29.97 -13.88 15.99
CA ARG A 374 31.19 -14.54 15.50
C ARG A 374 31.65 -13.94 14.17
N ARG A 375 30.75 -13.68 13.23
CA ARG A 375 31.08 -13.09 11.92
C ARG A 375 31.66 -11.67 12.05
N ARG A 376 31.13 -10.86 12.96
CA ARG A 376 31.67 -9.51 13.28
C ARG A 376 33.03 -9.53 13.97
N ARG A 377 33.33 -10.57 14.76
CA ARG A 377 34.65 -10.76 15.37
C ARG A 377 35.70 -11.28 14.40
N ALA A 378 35.30 -12.03 13.36
CA ALA A 378 36.21 -12.51 12.33
C ALA A 378 36.55 -11.45 11.26
N ALA A 379 35.74 -10.38 11.17
CA ALA A 379 35.95 -9.25 10.27
C ALA A 379 36.71 -8.07 10.92
N ARG A 380 37.18 -8.24 12.16
CA ARG A 380 38.09 -7.35 12.87
C ARG A 380 39.38 -8.10 13.13
#